data_AF-A0A5J4NZN0-F1
#
_entry.id   AF-A0A5J4NZN0-F1
#
_cell.length_a   1.000
_cell.length_b   1.000
_cell.length_c   1.000
_cell.angle_alpha   90.00
_cell.angle_beta   90.00
_cell.angle_gamma   90.00
#
_symmetry.space_group_name_H-M   'P 1'
#
loop_
_entity.id
_entity.type
_entity.pdbx_description
1 polymer ?
#
loop_
_entity_poly.entity_id
_entity_poly.type
_entity_poly.pdbx_seq_one_letter_code
_entity_poly.pdbx_strand_id
1 'polypeptide(L)'
;MTRFSRVTCPNCPSVVTIAVHSYFLCQIFASQFVAHNREVEGGIDLYVPIFSICSFLFLMGWYKTALCVINPFGDDDEDFCISSILDYILETSYRTVYMCEDTFPKCVSFPLRTHLDKKSEDLENFLNQLYSESNLVTS
;
A
#
# COMPACT_ATOMS: atom_id res chain seq x y z
N MET A 1 15.06 -12.65 -5.87
CA MET A 1 14.61 -11.70 -6.92
C MET A 1 14.10 -12.34 -8.21
N THR A 2 14.52 -13.54 -8.62
CA THR A 2 14.07 -14.14 -9.91
C THR A 2 12.64 -14.69 -9.92
N ARG A 3 11.98 -14.83 -8.77
CA ARG A 3 10.64 -15.43 -8.70
C ARG A 3 9.54 -14.46 -9.17
N PHE A 4 9.68 -13.16 -8.92
CA PHE A 4 8.69 -12.15 -9.35
C PHE A 4 8.73 -11.91 -10.85
N SER A 5 9.91 -11.65 -11.44
CA SER A 5 10.06 -11.45 -12.89
C SER A 5 9.66 -12.68 -13.73
N ARG A 6 9.66 -13.88 -13.14
CA ARG A 6 9.25 -15.12 -13.82
C ARG A 6 7.73 -15.37 -13.75
N VAL A 7 7.01 -14.67 -12.89
CA VAL A 7 5.55 -14.84 -12.67
C VAL A 7 4.74 -13.79 -13.44
N THR A 8 5.34 -12.67 -13.84
CA THR A 8 4.68 -11.68 -14.68
C THR A 8 4.47 -12.22 -16.09
N CYS A 9 3.21 -12.46 -16.44
CA CYS A 9 2.79 -12.89 -17.77
C CYS A 9 3.01 -11.75 -18.78
N PRO A 10 3.85 -11.92 -19.81
CA PRO A 10 4.27 -10.84 -20.72
C PRO A 10 3.11 -10.26 -21.55
N ASN A 11 2.04 -11.01 -21.76
CA ASN A 11 0.92 -10.62 -22.62
C ASN A 11 -0.30 -10.13 -21.84
N CYS A 12 -0.33 -10.35 -20.52
CA CYS A 12 -1.49 -10.07 -19.69
C CYS A 12 -1.83 -8.56 -19.61
N PRO A 13 -0.85 -7.62 -19.53
CA PRO A 13 -1.15 -6.19 -19.55
C PRO A 13 -1.88 -5.78 -20.84
N SER A 14 -1.44 -6.27 -21.99
CA SER A 14 -2.05 -5.95 -23.30
C SER A 14 -3.51 -6.39 -23.40
N VAL A 15 -3.86 -7.55 -22.82
CA VAL A 15 -5.25 -8.05 -22.78
C VAL A 15 -6.11 -7.18 -21.87
N VAL A 16 -5.57 -6.72 -20.75
CA VAL A 16 -6.29 -5.80 -19.84
C VAL A 16 -6.45 -4.44 -20.51
N THR A 17 -5.42 -3.92 -21.17
CA THR A 17 -5.48 -2.65 -21.92
C THR A 17 -6.60 -2.67 -22.95
N ILE A 18 -6.68 -3.71 -23.79
CA ILE A 18 -7.71 -3.77 -24.85
C ILE A 18 -9.12 -3.90 -24.27
N ALA A 19 -9.29 -4.60 -23.13
CA ALA A 19 -10.58 -4.73 -22.45
C ALA A 19 -11.06 -3.39 -21.87
N VAL A 20 -10.19 -2.65 -21.20
CA VAL A 20 -10.55 -1.34 -20.61
C VAL A 20 -10.83 -0.29 -21.69
N HIS A 21 -10.05 -0.29 -22.78
CA HIS A 21 -10.27 0.64 -23.90
C HIS A 21 -11.54 0.33 -24.70
N SER A 22 -11.86 -0.95 -24.92
CA SER A 22 -13.10 -1.34 -25.60
C SER A 22 -14.36 -1.06 -24.76
N TYR A 23 -14.28 -1.23 -23.44
CA TYR A 23 -15.34 -0.81 -22.51
C TYR A 23 -15.62 0.69 -22.62
N PHE A 24 -14.57 1.53 -22.62
CA PHE A 24 -14.73 2.97 -22.78
C PHE A 24 -15.32 3.37 -24.15
N LEU A 25 -14.85 2.74 -25.21
CA LEU A 25 -15.35 2.99 -26.57
C LEU A 25 -16.85 2.66 -26.67
N CYS A 26 -17.29 1.53 -26.09
CA CYS A 26 -18.70 1.18 -25.99
C CYS A 26 -19.50 2.20 -25.17
N GLN A 27 -18.94 2.66 -24.03
CA GLN A 27 -19.57 3.66 -23.17
C GLN A 27 -19.76 5.02 -23.86
N ILE A 28 -18.82 5.44 -24.72
CA ILE A 28 -18.97 6.65 -25.55
C ILE A 28 -20.14 6.48 -26.51
N PHE A 29 -20.20 5.37 -27.26
CA PHE A 29 -21.30 5.10 -28.19
C PHE A 29 -22.65 5.00 -27.49
N ALA A 30 -22.72 4.36 -26.32
CA ALA A 30 -23.94 4.27 -25.52
C ALA A 30 -24.40 5.62 -24.99
N SER A 31 -23.45 6.49 -24.62
CA SER A 31 -23.76 7.85 -24.15
C SER A 31 -24.28 8.74 -25.29
N GLN A 32 -23.84 8.52 -26.53
CA GLN A 32 -24.39 9.19 -27.71
C GLN A 32 -25.76 8.64 -28.13
N PHE A 33 -26.01 7.32 -27.97
CA PHE A 33 -27.26 6.67 -28.36
C PHE A 33 -28.46 6.99 -27.45
N VAL A 34 -28.21 7.60 -26.28
CA VAL A 34 -29.23 8.07 -25.33
C VAL A 34 -29.81 9.45 -25.68
N ALA A 35 -29.39 10.07 -26.79
CA ALA A 35 -29.92 11.35 -27.26
C ALA A 35 -30.79 11.21 -28.52
N HIS A 36 -31.88 10.42 -28.48
CA HIS A 36 -33.01 10.64 -29.39
C HIS A 36 -34.25 9.86 -28.91
N ASN A 37 -35.39 10.55 -28.77
CA ASN A 37 -36.71 10.07 -28.35
C ASN A 37 -37.03 10.15 -26.84
N ARG A 38 -37.31 11.33 -26.32
CA ARG A 38 -38.35 11.49 -25.30
C ARG A 38 -39.14 12.79 -25.50
N GLU A 39 -40.39 12.63 -25.91
CA GLU A 39 -41.49 13.59 -25.79
C GLU A 39 -41.90 13.83 -24.32
N VAL A 40 -40.93 13.94 -23.40
CA VAL A 40 -41.22 14.09 -21.96
C VAL A 40 -40.60 15.38 -21.45
N GLU A 41 -41.46 16.39 -21.29
CA GLU A 41 -41.16 17.67 -20.65
C GLU A 41 -40.55 17.45 -19.26
N GLY A 42 -39.32 17.94 -19.04
CA GLY A 42 -38.71 18.03 -17.70
C GLY A 42 -37.48 17.15 -17.44
N GLY A 43 -36.96 16.42 -18.43
CA GLY A 43 -35.66 15.75 -18.28
C GLY A 43 -34.51 16.75 -18.35
N ILE A 44 -33.66 16.80 -17.32
CA ILE A 44 -32.41 17.58 -17.32
C ILE A 44 -31.51 17.02 -18.42
N ASP A 45 -31.46 17.70 -19.55
CA ASP A 45 -30.69 17.30 -20.73
C ASP A 45 -29.25 17.81 -20.57
N LEU A 46 -28.41 17.00 -19.92
CA LEU A 46 -26.97 17.28 -19.81
C LEU A 46 -26.31 16.93 -21.15
N TYR A 47 -26.11 17.95 -22.00
CA TYR A 47 -25.40 17.84 -23.29
C TYR A 47 -24.05 17.12 -23.18
N VAL A 48 -23.39 17.25 -22.02
CA VAL A 48 -22.19 16.47 -21.66
C VAL A 48 -22.56 15.46 -20.57
N PRO A 49 -22.34 14.15 -20.77
CA PRO A 49 -22.67 13.13 -19.78
C PRO A 49 -21.64 13.12 -18.63
N ILE A 50 -21.71 14.09 -17.72
CA ILE A 50 -20.76 14.30 -16.62
C ILE A 50 -20.63 13.04 -15.74
N PHE A 51 -21.74 12.35 -15.46
CA PHE A 51 -21.72 11.13 -14.64
C PHE A 51 -20.97 9.96 -15.32
N SER A 52 -21.07 9.85 -16.65
CA SER A 52 -20.34 8.86 -17.44
C SER A 52 -18.84 9.17 -17.44
N ILE A 53 -18.48 10.46 -17.53
CA ILE A 53 -17.10 10.93 -17.46
C ILE A 53 -16.48 10.70 -16.07
N CYS A 54 -17.22 10.99 -14.99
CA CYS A 54 -16.74 10.71 -13.63
C CYS A 54 -16.53 9.20 -13.39
N SER A 55 -17.45 8.36 -13.86
CA SER A 55 -17.32 6.90 -13.78
C SER A 55 -16.11 6.39 -14.58
N PHE A 56 -15.83 6.99 -15.74
CA PHE A 56 -14.64 6.72 -16.54
C PHE A 56 -13.34 7.13 -15.84
N LEU A 57 -13.28 8.33 -15.26
CA LEU A 57 -12.09 8.81 -14.55
C LEU A 57 -11.75 7.91 -13.36
N PHE A 58 -12.77 7.39 -12.66
CA PHE A 58 -12.56 6.43 -11.58
C PHE A 58 -11.96 5.10 -12.07
N LEU A 59 -12.51 4.54 -13.16
CA LEU A 59 -12.01 3.28 -13.73
C LEU A 59 -10.61 3.43 -14.36
N MET A 60 -10.35 4.52 -15.08
CA MET A 60 -9.03 4.80 -15.66
C MET A 60 -7.99 5.15 -14.61
N GLY A 61 -8.38 5.87 -13.55
CA GLY A 61 -7.53 6.13 -12.40
C GLY A 61 -7.09 4.81 -11.75
N TRP A 62 -8.04 3.92 -11.46
CA TRP A 62 -7.75 2.60 -10.91
C TRP A 62 -6.86 1.76 -11.83
N TYR A 63 -7.16 1.74 -13.13
CA TYR A 63 -6.36 1.02 -14.13
C TYR A 63 -4.92 1.53 -14.19
N LYS A 64 -4.72 2.86 -14.18
CA LYS A 64 -3.39 3.46 -14.24
C LYS A 64 -2.58 3.17 -12.97
N THR A 65 -3.18 3.23 -11.78
CA THR A 65 -2.52 2.82 -10.53
C THR A 65 -2.09 1.36 -10.58
N ALA A 66 -2.95 0.46 -11.07
CA ALA A 66 -2.60 -0.95 -11.20
C ALA A 66 -1.45 -1.19 -12.19
N LEU A 67 -1.37 -0.37 -13.26
CA LEU A 67 -0.28 -0.45 -14.23
C LEU A 67 1.06 -0.01 -13.61
N CYS A 68 1.09 1.07 -12.82
CA CYS A 68 2.30 1.52 -12.14
C CYS A 68 2.83 0.47 -11.14
N VAL A 69 1.96 -0.33 -10.52
CA VAL A 69 2.36 -1.34 -9.52
C VAL A 69 2.83 -2.66 -10.16
N ILE A 70 2.56 -2.89 -11.45
CA ILE A 70 2.85 -4.19 -12.08
C ILE A 70 4.35 -4.48 -12.22
N ASN A 71 5.16 -3.43 -12.35
CA ASN A 71 6.60 -3.52 -12.47
C ASN A 71 7.29 -2.35 -11.71
N PRO A 72 7.45 -2.45 -10.39
CA PRO A 72 7.97 -1.36 -9.55
C PRO A 72 9.50 -1.15 -9.65
N PHE A 73 10.14 -1.79 -10.63
CA PHE A 73 11.60 -1.83 -10.81
C PHE A 73 12.03 -1.27 -12.17
N GLY A 74 11.13 -0.54 -12.84
CA GLY A 74 11.47 0.20 -14.05
C GLY A 74 12.22 1.49 -13.71
N ASP A 75 12.13 2.43 -14.65
CA ASP A 75 12.73 3.78 -14.57
C ASP A 75 11.62 4.85 -14.56
N ASP A 76 10.37 4.46 -14.28
CA ASP A 76 9.27 5.41 -14.18
C ASP A 76 9.41 6.20 -12.88
N ASP A 77 8.87 7.43 -12.84
CA ASP A 77 8.97 8.34 -11.68
C ASP A 77 8.42 7.74 -10.37
N GLU A 78 7.52 6.76 -10.48
CA GLU A 78 6.86 6.08 -9.34
C GLU A 78 7.57 4.78 -8.93
N ASP A 79 8.62 4.37 -9.65
CA ASP A 79 9.38 3.16 -9.39
C ASP A 79 10.42 3.35 -8.27
N PHE A 80 10.90 2.23 -7.72
CA PHE A 80 11.97 2.30 -6.73
C PHE A 80 13.30 2.70 -7.39
N CYS A 81 13.97 3.72 -6.84
CA CYS A 81 15.34 4.07 -7.20
C CYS A 81 16.36 3.04 -6.65
N ILE A 82 16.36 1.83 -7.21
CA ILE A 82 17.21 0.71 -6.74
C ILE A 82 18.69 1.07 -6.81
N SER A 83 19.12 1.86 -7.81
CA SER A 83 20.50 2.33 -7.96
C SER A 83 20.96 3.11 -6.72
N SER A 84 20.18 4.10 -6.29
CA SER A 84 20.48 4.91 -5.11
C SER A 84 20.47 4.09 -3.82
N ILE A 85 19.54 3.14 -3.70
CA ILE A 85 19.47 2.23 -2.55
C ILE A 85 20.70 1.31 -2.52
N LEU A 86 21.12 0.79 -3.69
CA LEU A 86 22.28 -0.08 -3.81
C LEU A 86 23.55 0.67 -3.41
N ASP A 87 23.74 1.89 -3.90
CA ASP A 87 24.90 2.73 -3.54
C ASP A 87 24.96 2.99 -2.04
N TYR A 88 23.82 3.28 -1.41
CA TYR A 88 23.73 3.46 0.04
C TYR A 88 24.09 2.20 0.83
N ILE A 89 23.60 1.03 0.41
CA ILE A 89 23.89 -0.25 1.07
C ILE A 89 25.38 -0.61 0.91
N LEU A 90 25.94 -0.39 -0.27
CA LEU A 90 27.34 -0.68 -0.55
C LEU A 90 28.26 0.23 0.28
N GLU A 91 27.96 1.53 0.35
CA GLU A 91 28.70 2.48 1.18
C GLU A 91 28.57 2.16 2.68
N THR A 92 27.37 1.84 3.15
CA THR A 92 27.11 1.51 4.56
C THR A 92 27.83 0.21 4.96
N SER A 93 27.77 -0.81 4.11
CA SER A 93 28.45 -2.09 4.37
C SER A 93 29.97 -1.94 4.31
N TYR A 94 30.49 -1.18 3.34
CA TYR A 94 31.90 -0.81 3.28
C TYR A 94 32.32 -0.14 4.59
N ARG A 95 31.65 0.95 4.99
CA ARG A 95 31.93 1.63 6.25
C ARG A 95 31.89 0.67 7.44
N THR A 96 30.86 -0.16 7.54
CA THR A 96 30.69 -1.11 8.66
C THR A 96 31.89 -2.05 8.80
N VAL A 97 32.45 -2.55 7.71
CA VAL A 97 33.60 -3.47 7.72
C VAL A 97 34.91 -2.76 8.12
N TYR A 98 35.07 -1.48 7.77
CA TYR A 98 36.30 -0.72 8.05
C TYR A 98 36.27 0.09 9.36
N MET A 99 35.14 0.14 10.08
CA MET A 99 35.08 0.76 11.41
C MET A 99 35.76 -0.13 12.46
N CYS A 100 36.48 0.48 13.41
CA CYS A 100 37.03 -0.24 14.55
C CYS A 100 35.89 -0.76 15.46
N GLU A 101 36.06 -1.94 16.06
CA GLU A 101 35.09 -2.55 17.00
C GLU A 101 34.71 -1.63 18.18
N ASP A 102 35.58 -0.68 18.53
CA ASP A 102 35.33 0.31 19.59
C ASP A 102 34.34 1.43 19.19
N THR A 103 33.97 1.51 17.91
CA THR A 103 33.03 2.52 17.38
C THR A 103 31.58 2.16 17.70
N PHE A 104 31.28 0.88 17.88
CA PHE A 104 29.93 0.41 18.19
C PHE A 104 29.75 0.30 19.72
N PRO A 105 28.69 0.89 20.29
CA PRO A 105 28.38 0.68 21.70
C PRO A 105 28.10 -0.80 21.95
N LYS A 106 28.93 -1.44 22.79
CA LYS A 106 28.82 -2.87 23.15
C LYS A 106 27.43 -3.25 23.69
N CYS A 107 26.72 -2.28 24.25
CA CYS A 107 25.34 -2.43 24.69
C CYS A 107 24.53 -1.18 24.33
N VAL A 108 23.60 -1.32 23.39
CA VAL A 108 22.50 -0.37 23.21
C VAL A 108 21.40 -0.73 24.20
N SER A 109 21.36 -0.04 25.34
CA SER A 109 20.21 -0.15 26.26
C SER A 109 19.04 0.63 25.68
N PHE A 110 18.01 -0.10 25.22
CA PHE A 110 16.78 0.52 24.77
C PHE A 110 16.04 1.12 25.98
N PRO A 111 15.62 2.40 25.96
CA PRO A 111 15.02 3.06 27.11
C PRO A 111 13.69 2.46 27.58
N LEU A 112 13.03 1.62 26.77
CA LEU A 112 11.84 0.86 27.18
C LEU A 112 12.13 -0.33 28.12
N ARG A 113 13.37 -0.82 28.22
CA ARG A 113 13.69 -1.98 29.05
C ARG A 113 13.48 -1.70 30.53
N THR A 114 13.87 -0.50 30.98
CA THR A 114 13.64 -0.04 32.36
C THR A 114 12.16 0.09 32.71
N HIS A 115 11.32 0.42 31.71
CA HIS A 115 9.88 0.58 31.91
C HIS A 115 9.13 -0.77 31.90
N LEU A 116 9.71 -1.80 31.25
CA LEU A 116 9.18 -3.16 31.25
C LEU A 116 9.55 -3.91 32.54
N ASP A 117 10.78 -3.78 33.03
CA ASP A 117 11.19 -4.34 34.34
C ASP A 117 10.31 -3.78 35.47
N LYS A 118 10.02 -2.48 35.42
CA LYS A 118 9.12 -1.84 36.39
C LYS A 118 7.67 -2.33 36.27
N LYS A 119 7.17 -2.52 35.04
CA LYS A 119 5.81 -3.03 34.81
C LYS A 119 5.65 -4.49 35.24
N SER A 120 6.68 -5.33 35.11
CA SER A 120 6.63 -6.71 35.60
C SER A 120 6.54 -6.78 37.12
N GLU A 121 7.31 -5.96 37.84
CA GLU A 121 7.24 -5.89 39.31
C GLU A 121 5.86 -5.39 39.79
N ASP A 122 5.32 -4.37 39.14
CA ASP A 122 3.99 -3.82 39.45
C ASP A 122 2.86 -4.86 39.21
N LEU A 123 2.99 -5.69 38.17
CA LEU A 123 2.02 -6.73 37.83
C LEU A 123 2.05 -7.89 38.84
N GLU A 124 3.24 -8.32 39.27
CA GLU A 124 3.39 -9.38 40.28
C GLU A 124 2.78 -8.95 41.63
N ASN A 125 3.01 -7.70 42.03
CA ASN A 125 2.40 -7.13 43.25
C ASN A 125 0.87 -7.11 43.17
N PHE A 126 0.31 -6.72 42.01
CA PHE A 126 -1.14 -6.71 41.78
C PHE A 126 -1.76 -8.12 41.81
N LEU A 127 -1.12 -9.11 41.19
CA LEU A 127 -1.61 -10.49 41.20
C LEU A 127 -1.59 -11.07 42.61
N ASN A 128 -0.52 -10.83 43.39
CA ASN A 128 -0.43 -11.25 44.79
C ASN A 128 -1.52 -10.60 45.66
N GLN A 129 -1.89 -9.36 45.37
CA GLN A 129 -3.00 -8.69 46.04
C GLN A 129 -4.35 -9.38 45.74
N LEU A 130 -4.62 -9.74 44.48
CA LEU A 130 -5.83 -10.48 44.10
C LEU A 130 -5.89 -11.89 44.71
N TYR A 131 -4.76 -12.58 44.78
CA TYR A 131 -4.67 -13.88 45.45
C TYR A 131 -4.93 -13.75 46.95
N SER A 132 -4.45 -12.67 47.59
CA SER A 132 -4.73 -12.43 49.01
C SER A 132 -6.20 -12.11 49.28
N GLU A 133 -6.85 -11.33 48.42
CA GLU A 133 -8.28 -10.97 48.56
C GLU A 133 -9.22 -12.16 48.33
N SER A 134 -8.92 -13.02 47.35
CA SER A 134 -9.72 -14.24 47.11
C SER A 134 -9.66 -15.26 48.25
N ASN A 135 -8.53 -15.36 48.96
CA ASN A 135 -8.39 -16.24 50.13
C ASN A 135 -9.08 -15.70 51.39
N LEU A 136 -9.41 -14.40 51.45
CA LEU A 136 -10.17 -13.80 52.56
C LEU A 136 -11.69 -13.93 52.39
N VAL A 137 -12.18 -14.14 51.16
CA VAL A 137 -13.63 -14.26 50.86
C VAL A 137 -14.12 -15.73 50.93
N THR A 138 -13.21 -16.69 51.06
CA THR A 138 -13.49 -18.14 51.11
C THR A 138 -13.40 -18.75 52.51
N SER A 139 -13.20 -17.93 53.55
CA SER A 139 -13.34 -18.29 54.98
C SER A 139 -14.59 -17.64 55.60
#